data_AF-A0A522VXU2-F1
#
_entry.id   AF-A0A522VXU2-F1
#
_cell.length_a   1.000
_cell.length_b   1.000
_cell.length_c   1.000
_cell.angle_alpha   90.00
_cell.angle_beta   90.00
_cell.angle_gamma   90.00
#
_symmetry.space_group_name_H-M   'P 1'
#
loop_
_entity.id
_entity.type
_entity.pdbx_description
1 polymer ?
#
loop_
_entity_poly.entity_id
_entity_poly.type
_entity_poly.pdbx_seq_one_letter_code
_entity_poly.pdbx_strand_id
1 'polypeptide(L)'
;QISWKKETALVVVMAAQGYPGTYKKGTVIEGLPEAGTVDGVTVFHAGTKAQDGQILANGGRVLGITAIGPSVKEAQSRAYQAVGRIRWPEGFCRRDIGWRAIARET
;
A
#
# COMPACT_ATOMS: atom_id res chain seq x y z
N GLN A 1 -22.20 -1.33 -20.31
CA GLN A 1 -22.88 -1.04 -19.02
C GLN A 1 -21.85 -1.20 -17.91
N ILE A 2 -21.84 -0.32 -16.91
CA ILE A 2 -20.86 -0.35 -15.79
C ILE A 2 -21.55 -0.98 -14.57
N SER A 3 -20.86 -1.87 -13.87
CA SER A 3 -21.32 -2.48 -12.62
C SER A 3 -20.25 -2.34 -11.52
N TRP A 4 -20.71 -2.23 -10.27
CA TRP A 4 -19.86 -2.07 -9.09
C TRP A 4 -19.98 -3.27 -8.17
N LYS A 5 -18.88 -3.67 -7.55
CA LYS A 5 -18.91 -4.65 -6.46
C LYS A 5 -19.49 -4.00 -5.20
N LYS A 6 -20.10 -4.82 -4.33
CA LYS A 6 -20.59 -4.39 -3.02
C LYS A 6 -19.47 -4.21 -1.99
N GLU A 7 -18.30 -4.80 -2.25
CA GLU A 7 -17.13 -4.71 -1.40
C GLU A 7 -16.57 -3.28 -1.33
N THR A 8 -15.96 -2.95 -0.20
CA THR A 8 -15.20 -1.73 0.00
C THR A 8 -13.77 -1.93 -0.48
N ALA A 9 -13.20 -0.91 -1.13
CA ALA A 9 -11.78 -0.85 -1.46
C ALA A 9 -11.09 0.26 -0.64
N LEU A 10 -9.89 -0.01 -0.13
CA LEU A 10 -9.06 0.96 0.60
C LEU A 10 -7.60 0.84 0.15
N VAL A 11 -6.94 1.98 -0.05
CA VAL A 11 -5.53 2.04 -0.46
C VAL A 11 -4.67 2.73 0.59
N VAL A 12 -3.61 2.05 1.03
CA VAL A 12 -2.53 2.66 1.83
C VAL A 12 -1.37 2.98 0.90
N VAL A 13 -0.99 4.24 0.81
CA VAL A 13 0.20 4.66 0.06
C VAL A 13 1.44 4.49 0.93
N MET A 14 2.45 3.78 0.42
CA MET A 14 3.81 3.82 0.97
C MET A 14 4.63 4.84 0.18
N ALA A 15 5.25 5.77 0.90
CA ALA A 15 6.03 6.86 0.36
C ALA A 15 7.48 6.79 0.84
N ALA A 16 8.39 7.38 0.07
CA ALA A 16 9.81 7.46 0.43
C ALA A 16 10.01 8.49 1.55
N GLN A 17 10.77 8.14 2.58
CA GLN A 17 11.08 8.98 3.72
C GLN A 17 11.60 10.36 3.25
N GLY A 18 11.00 11.42 3.79
CA GLY A 18 11.28 12.80 3.39
C GLY A 18 10.25 13.41 2.42
N TYR A 19 9.41 12.61 1.77
CA TYR A 19 8.25 13.09 1.01
C TYR A 19 7.29 13.90 1.93
N PRO A 20 6.74 15.06 1.49
CA PRO A 20 6.79 15.64 0.13
C PRO A 20 8.00 16.52 -0.18
N GLY A 21 8.96 16.64 0.75
CA GLY A 21 10.24 17.32 0.52
C GLY A 21 11.26 16.45 -0.20
N THR A 22 12.53 16.57 0.18
CA THR A 22 13.63 15.79 -0.40
C THR A 22 13.63 14.36 0.11
N TYR A 23 13.76 13.38 -0.79
CA TYR A 23 13.81 11.95 -0.49
C TYR A 23 14.87 11.24 -1.32
N LYS A 24 15.36 10.10 -0.83
CA LYS A 24 16.32 9.25 -1.53
C LYS A 24 15.60 8.39 -2.58
N LYS A 25 16.24 8.22 -3.75
CA LYS A 25 15.85 7.25 -4.78
C LYS A 25 16.81 6.07 -4.79
N GLY A 26 16.42 4.98 -5.43
CA GLY A 26 17.25 3.78 -5.61
C GLY A 26 17.31 2.86 -4.39
N THR A 27 16.45 3.06 -3.38
CA THR A 27 16.36 2.17 -2.21
C THR A 27 15.62 0.90 -2.57
N VAL A 28 16.10 -0.24 -2.08
CA VAL A 28 15.54 -1.57 -2.39
C VAL A 28 14.21 -1.77 -1.67
N ILE A 29 13.25 -2.37 -2.38
CA ILE A 29 11.95 -2.76 -1.85
C ILE A 29 11.85 -4.28 -1.97
N GLU A 30 11.66 -4.95 -0.83
CA GLU A 30 11.47 -6.40 -0.78
C GLU A 30 10.11 -6.74 -0.13
N GLY A 31 9.75 -8.03 -0.15
CA GLY A 31 8.51 -8.50 0.47
C GLY A 31 7.26 -8.34 -0.40
N LEU A 32 7.40 -7.92 -1.66
CA LEU A 32 6.27 -7.70 -2.58
C LEU A 32 5.47 -9.00 -2.85
N PRO A 33 6.11 -10.16 -3.14
CA PRO A 33 5.38 -11.41 -3.27
C PRO A 33 4.61 -11.78 -2.00
N GLU A 34 5.23 -11.65 -0.83
CA GLU A 34 4.64 -11.98 0.46
C GLU A 34 3.46 -11.06 0.81
N ALA A 35 3.56 -9.77 0.51
CA ALA A 35 2.45 -8.83 0.64
C ALA A 35 1.26 -9.20 -0.27
N GLY A 36 1.55 -9.69 -1.48
CA GLY A 36 0.56 -10.16 -2.44
C GLY A 36 -0.18 -11.44 -2.04
N THR A 37 0.28 -12.18 -1.02
CA THR A 37 -0.44 -13.38 -0.54
C THR A 37 -1.50 -13.08 0.53
N VAL A 38 -1.69 -11.80 0.91
CA VAL A 38 -2.84 -11.40 1.75
C VAL A 38 -4.11 -11.43 0.90
N ASP A 39 -5.15 -12.09 1.39
CA ASP A 39 -6.43 -12.19 0.68
C ASP A 39 -7.03 -10.80 0.37
N GLY A 40 -7.51 -10.65 -0.86
CA GLY A 40 -8.09 -9.39 -1.36
C GLY A 40 -7.11 -8.23 -1.51
N VAL A 41 -5.79 -8.44 -1.45
CA VAL A 41 -4.78 -7.38 -1.62
C VAL A 41 -4.22 -7.36 -3.04
N THR A 42 -3.99 -6.15 -3.56
CA THR A 42 -3.22 -5.88 -4.77
C THR A 42 -2.19 -4.79 -4.47
N VAL A 43 -0.93 -5.07 -4.78
CA VAL A 43 0.16 -4.10 -4.67
C VAL A 43 0.34 -3.38 -6.00
N PHE A 44 0.02 -2.09 -6.03
CA PHE A 44 0.19 -1.24 -7.20
C PHE A 44 1.52 -0.51 -7.15
N HIS A 45 2.28 -0.62 -8.23
CA HIS A 45 3.52 0.11 -8.43
C HIS A 45 3.22 1.54 -8.93
N ALA A 46 3.74 2.56 -8.23
CA ALA A 46 3.68 3.95 -8.66
C ALA A 46 5.09 4.43 -9.04
N GLY A 47 5.83 5.00 -8.08
CA GLY A 47 7.20 5.44 -8.27
C GLY A 47 8.22 4.33 -8.05
N THR A 48 8.19 3.25 -8.81
CA THR A 48 9.19 2.15 -8.73
C THR A 48 9.95 1.97 -10.05
N LYS A 49 11.13 1.37 -9.97
CA LYS A 49 11.92 0.91 -11.13
C LYS A 49 12.39 -0.51 -10.90
N ALA A 50 12.28 -1.38 -11.91
CA ALA A 50 12.94 -2.68 -11.90
C ALA A 50 14.38 -2.53 -12.40
N GLN A 51 15.35 -3.07 -11.65
CA GLN A 51 16.76 -3.03 -12.02
C GLN A 51 17.50 -4.20 -11.37
N ASP A 52 18.30 -4.94 -12.15
CA ASP A 52 19.16 -6.04 -11.66
C ASP A 52 18.40 -7.09 -10.82
N GLY A 53 17.19 -7.43 -11.26
CA GLY A 53 16.31 -8.39 -10.56
C GLY A 53 15.63 -7.86 -9.30
N GLN A 54 15.83 -6.58 -8.97
CA GLN A 54 15.28 -5.93 -7.79
C GLN A 54 14.25 -4.85 -8.16
N ILE A 55 13.38 -4.52 -7.21
CA ILE A 55 12.50 -3.36 -7.30
C ILE A 55 13.05 -2.24 -6.43
N LEU A 56 13.22 -1.07 -7.03
CA LEU A 56 13.77 0.12 -6.37
C LEU A 56 12.71 1.22 -6.29
N ALA A 57 12.74 1.98 -5.20
CA ALA A 57 11.98 3.22 -5.08
C ALA A 57 12.56 4.30 -6.02
N ASN A 58 11.73 4.91 -6.85
CA ASN A 58 12.12 5.89 -7.87
C ASN A 58 11.22 7.14 -7.89
N GLY A 59 10.41 7.36 -6.85
CA GLY A 59 9.50 8.50 -6.71
C GLY A 59 9.13 8.79 -5.25
N GLY A 60 8.36 9.85 -5.02
CA GLY A 60 7.92 10.21 -3.66
C GLY A 60 6.84 9.28 -3.13
N ARG A 61 5.80 9.03 -3.93
CA ARG A 61 4.79 7.98 -3.68
C ARG A 61 5.19 6.74 -4.48
N VAL A 62 5.35 5.60 -3.81
CA VAL A 62 6.09 4.47 -4.38
C VAL A 62 5.19 3.25 -4.59
N LEU A 63 4.42 2.87 -3.57
CA LEU A 63 3.47 1.75 -3.65
C LEU A 63 2.07 2.19 -3.23
N GLY A 64 1.05 1.62 -3.86
CA GLY A 64 -0.33 1.61 -3.38
C GLY A 64 -0.70 0.21 -2.93
N ILE A 65 -0.85 0.00 -1.63
CA ILE A 65 -1.31 -1.28 -1.07
C ILE A 65 -2.82 -1.20 -0.97
N THR A 66 -3.51 -1.74 -1.98
CA THR A 66 -4.96 -1.71 -2.07
C THR A 66 -5.52 -3.03 -1.58
N ALA A 67 -6.52 -2.99 -0.70
CA ALA A 67 -7.26 -4.14 -0.26
C ALA A 67 -8.75 -3.97 -0.53
N ILE A 68 -9.43 -5.09 -0.77
CA ILE A 68 -10.88 -5.19 -0.76
C ILE A 68 -11.38 -6.02 0.41
N GLY A 69 -12.59 -5.71 0.88
CA GLY A 69 -13.29 -6.47 1.92
C GLY A 69 -14.75 -6.03 2.06
N PRO A 70 -15.56 -6.74 2.87
CA PRO A 70 -16.97 -6.43 3.07
C PRO A 70 -17.22 -5.13 3.85
N SER A 71 -16.21 -4.58 4.52
CA SER A 71 -16.26 -3.31 5.27
C SER A 71 -14.99 -2.49 5.09
N VAL A 72 -15.03 -1.21 5.46
CA VAL A 72 -13.84 -0.36 5.53
C VAL A 72 -12.85 -0.91 6.54
N LYS A 73 -13.32 -1.37 7.71
CA LYS A 73 -12.47 -1.95 8.74
C LYS A 73 -11.70 -3.18 8.24
N GLU A 74 -12.38 -4.06 7.52
CA GLU A 74 -11.74 -5.27 7.00
C GLU A 74 -10.76 -4.96 5.86
N ALA A 75 -11.13 -4.09 4.91
CA ALA A 75 -10.21 -3.63 3.88
C ALA A 75 -8.97 -2.94 4.49
N GLN A 76 -9.15 -2.10 5.51
CA GLN A 76 -8.04 -1.46 6.23
C GLN A 76 -7.11 -2.48 6.87
N SER A 77 -7.67 -3.46 7.58
CA SER A 77 -6.90 -4.52 8.26
C SER A 77 -6.05 -5.31 7.27
N ARG A 78 -6.64 -5.74 6.14
CA ARG A 78 -5.94 -6.46 5.08
C ARG A 78 -4.82 -5.62 4.46
N ALA A 79 -5.09 -4.34 4.17
CA ALA A 79 -4.08 -3.43 3.62
C ALA A 79 -2.88 -3.28 4.57
N TYR A 80 -3.12 -3.08 5.87
CA TYR A 80 -2.02 -2.96 6.84
C TYR A 80 -1.31 -4.28 7.14
N GLN A 81 -2.00 -5.42 7.05
CA GLN A 81 -1.36 -6.74 7.10
C GLN A 81 -0.36 -6.89 5.95
N ALA A 82 -0.73 -6.49 4.74
CA ALA A 82 0.16 -6.52 3.57
C ALA A 82 1.32 -5.51 3.70
N VAL A 83 1.06 -4.29 4.19
CA VAL A 83 2.11 -3.32 4.52
C VAL A 83 3.14 -3.92 5.48
N GLY A 84 2.69 -4.69 6.48
CA GLY A 84 3.59 -5.35 7.43
C GLY A 84 4.51 -6.42 6.84
N ARG A 85 4.25 -6.86 5.60
CA ARG A 85 5.09 -7.83 4.87
C ARG A 85 6.11 -7.17 3.96
N ILE A 86 5.92 -5.88 3.63
CA ILE A 86 6.87 -5.09 2.84
C ILE A 86 8.08 -4.75 3.69
N ARG A 87 9.28 -5.08 3.18
CA ARG A 87 10.55 -4.70 3.78
C ARG A 87 11.14 -3.57 2.96
N TRP A 88 10.99 -2.36 3.47
CA TRP A 88 11.53 -1.15 2.87
C TRP A 88 11.79 -0.11 3.98
N PRO A 89 13.01 -0.08 4.57
CA PRO A 89 13.34 0.79 5.70
C PRO A 89 13.16 2.29 5.41
N GLU A 90 13.37 2.70 4.17
CA GLU A 90 13.18 4.08 3.71
C GLU A 90 11.74 4.38 3.29
N GLY A 91 10.81 3.45 3.51
CA GLY A 91 9.39 3.63 3.27
C GLY A 91 8.61 3.98 4.53
N PHE A 92 7.61 4.85 4.40
CA PHE A 92 6.65 5.10 5.47
C PHE A 92 5.22 5.19 4.94
N CYS A 93 4.24 5.00 5.82
CA CYS A 93 2.84 5.25 5.53
C CYS A 93 2.12 5.76 6.78
N ARG A 94 0.98 6.41 6.57
CA ARG A 94 0.04 6.70 7.66
C ARG A 94 -0.59 5.41 8.19
N ARG A 95 -0.96 5.41 9.47
CA ARG A 95 -1.59 4.26 10.17
C ARG A 95 -3.09 4.40 10.40
N ASP A 96 -3.69 5.45 9.88
CA ASP A 96 -5.10 5.81 10.12
C ASP A 96 -5.93 5.92 8.83
N ILE A 97 -5.47 5.39 7.70
CA ILE A 97 -6.23 5.50 6.44
C ILE A 97 -7.61 4.84 6.62
N GLY A 98 -8.70 5.61 6.46
CA GLY A 98 -10.07 5.12 6.65
C GLY A 98 -10.65 5.28 8.06
N TRP A 99 -9.91 5.81 9.04
CA TRP A 99 -10.35 5.85 10.46
C TRP A 99 -11.72 6.52 10.67
N ARG A 100 -12.01 7.62 9.95
CA ARG A 100 -13.29 8.34 10.06
C ARG A 100 -14.48 7.55 9.51
N ALA A 101 -14.24 6.66 8.54
CA ALA A 101 -15.29 5.84 7.96
C ALA A 101 -15.54 4.61 8.85
N ILE A 102 -14.50 4.03 9.43
CA ILE A 102 -14.61 2.96 10.44
C ILE A 102 -15.42 3.43 11.65
N ALA A 103 -15.18 4.66 12.12
CA ALA A 103 -15.95 5.24 13.22
C ALA A 103 -17.46 5.42 12.93
N ARG A 104 -17.92 5.21 11.69
CA ARG A 104 -19.34 5.25 11.28
C ARG A 104 -19.93 3.87 11.01
N GLU A 105 -19.13 2.80 11.08
CA GLU A 105 -19.61 1.41 10.93
C GLU A 105 -20.18 0.85 12.24
N THR A 106 -19.92 1.53 13.36
CA THR A 106 -20.51 1.32 14.69
C THR A 106 -21.69 2.25 14.88
#